data_AF-A0A2S8D333-F1
#
_entry.id   AF-A0A2S8D333-F1
#
_cell.length_a   1.000
_cell.length_b   1.000
_cell.length_c   1.000
_cell.angle_alpha   90.00
_cell.angle_beta   90.00
_cell.angle_gamma   90.00
#
_symmetry.space_group_name_H-M   'P 1'
#
loop_
_entity.id
_entity.type
_entity.pdbx_description
1 polymer ?
#
loop_
_entity_poly.entity_id
_entity_poly.type
_entity_poly.pdbx_seq_one_letter_code
_entity_poly.pdbx_strand_id
1 'polypeptide(L)' 'MIPVKRERMLTIRVTDEEHARLLARCEGTQLASWMRKVCLGAPPSKTSGL' A
#
# COMPACT_ATOMS: atom_id res chain seq x y z
N MET A 1 -0.29 -4.03 -20.56
CA MET A 1 0.23 -2.82 -19.88
C MET A 1 1.45 -3.23 -19.07
N ILE A 2 2.63 -2.71 -19.39
CA ILE A 2 3.86 -3.02 -18.64
C ILE A 2 3.73 -2.37 -17.25
N PRO A 3 3.98 -3.08 -16.14
CA PRO A 3 4.00 -2.47 -14.81
C PRO A 3 5.07 -1.38 -14.77
N VAL A 4 4.66 -0.12 -14.58
CA VAL A 4 5.61 1.00 -14.42
C VAL A 4 6.27 0.89 -13.05
N LYS A 5 7.60 0.89 -13.03
CA LYS A 5 8.39 0.82 -11.80
C LYS A 5 8.19 2.10 -10.98
N ARG A 6 8.00 1.92 -9.66
CA ARG A 6 7.85 3.03 -8.71
C ARG A 6 9.24 3.50 -8.29
N GLU A 7 9.62 4.70 -8.70
CA GLU A 7 10.97 5.27 -8.47
C GLU A 7 11.07 6.18 -7.24
N ARG A 8 9.94 6.55 -6.62
CA ARG A 8 9.88 7.46 -5.46
C ARG A 8 9.26 6.78 -4.25
N MET A 9 9.83 7.07 -3.08
CA MET A 9 9.35 6.57 -1.78
C MET A 9 8.64 7.69 -1.03
N LEU A 10 7.47 7.36 -0.46
CA LEU A 10 6.77 8.21 0.50
C LEU A 10 6.89 7.54 1.87
N THR A 11 7.62 8.18 2.78
CA THR A 11 7.77 7.74 4.17
C THR A 11 7.01 8.68 5.07
N ILE A 12 6.14 8.14 5.92
CA ILE A 12 5.40 8.90 6.94
C ILE A 12 5.78 8.36 8.32
N ARG A 13 5.94 9.26 9.29
CA ARG A 13 6.01 8.88 10.70
C ARG A 13 4.60 8.90 11.27
N VAL A 14 4.27 7.87 12.03
CA VAL A 14 2.97 7.69 12.67
C VAL A 14 3.19 7.25 14.11
N THR A 15 2.24 7.56 14.96
CA THR A 15 2.12 6.99 16.30
C THR A 15 1.70 5.52 16.23
N ASP A 16 1.88 4.78 17.33
CA ASP A 16 1.47 3.37 17.41
C ASP A 16 -0.04 3.19 17.17
N GLU A 17 -0.84 4.12 17.68
CA GLU A 17 -2.29 4.10 17.52
C GLU A 17 -2.70 4.31 16.04
N GLU A 18 -2.04 5.23 15.35
CA GLU A 18 -2.25 5.44 13.91
C GLU A 18 -1.82 4.23 13.09
N HIS A 19 -0.68 3.62 13.44
CA HIS A 19 -0.22 2.40 12.78
C HIS A 19 -1.22 1.25 12.98
N ALA A 20 -1.72 1.04 14.19
CA ALA A 20 -2.73 0.02 14.49
C ALA A 20 -4.03 0.26 13.72
N ARG A 21 -4.50 1.50 13.64
CA ARG A 21 -5.68 1.87 12.84
C ARG A 21 -5.50 1.60 11.35
N LEU A 22 -4.30 1.87 10.82
CA LEU A 22 -3.98 1.59 9.42
C LEU A 22 -3.97 0.09 9.14
N LEU A 23 -3.38 -0.71 10.03
CA LEU A 23 -3.36 -2.17 9.90
C LEU A 23 -4.77 -2.78 10.02
N ALA A 24 -5.59 -2.32 10.96
CA ALA A 24 -6.95 -2.82 11.14
C ALA A 24 -7.86 -2.58 9.92
N ARG A 25 -7.60 -1.52 9.15
CA ARG A 25 -8.31 -1.21 7.90
C ARG A 25 -7.71 -1.90 6.67
N CYS A 26 -6.48 -2.41 6.78
CA CYS A 26 -5.79 -3.04 5.68
C CYS A 26 -6.37 -4.44 5.43
N GLU A 27 -7.17 -4.56 4.36
CA GLU A 27 -7.84 -5.81 3.95
C GLU A 27 -6.87 -6.89 3.40
N GLY A 28 -5.56 -6.73 3.56
CA GLY A 28 -4.56 -7.62 2.98
C GLY A 28 -3.20 -7.55 3.67
N THR A 29 -2.22 -8.28 3.15
CA THR A 29 -0.90 -8.46 3.80
C THR A 29 0.05 -7.28 3.67
N GLN A 30 -0.26 -6.30 2.80
CA GLN A 30 0.65 -5.19 2.48
C GLN A 30 -0.05 -3.84 2.58
N LEU A 31 0.25 -3.10 3.66
CA LEU A 31 -0.28 -1.76 3.92
C LEU A 31 -0.02 -0.79 2.76
N ALA A 32 1.16 -0.82 2.15
CA ALA A 32 1.50 0.02 1.00
C ALA A 32 0.65 -0.26 -0.25
N SER A 33 0.21 -1.51 -0.45
CA SER A 33 -0.67 -1.86 -1.56
C SER A 33 -2.11 -1.40 -1.29
N TRP A 34 -2.57 -1.59 -0.05
CA TRP A 34 -3.87 -1.08 0.39
C TRP A 34 -3.96 0.46 0.33
N MET A 35 -2.95 1.18 0.84
CA MET A 35 -2.93 2.65 0.81
C MET A 35 -3.00 3.20 -0.62
N ARG A 36 -2.33 2.56 -1.59
CA ARG A 36 -2.42 2.99 -3.00
C ARG A 36 -3.82 2.78 -3.58
N LYS A 37 -4.47 1.67 -3.25
CA LYS A 37 -5.86 1.42 -3.64
C LYS A 37 -6.79 2.49 -3.07
N VAL A 38 -6.67 2.78 -1.77
CA VAL A 38 -7.54 3.74 -1.07
C VAL A 38 -7.27 5.19 -1.47
N CYS A 39 -6.01 5.62 -1.51
CA CYS A 39 -5.66 7.01 -1.77
C CYS A 39 -5.62 7.39 -3.25
N LEU A 40 -5.34 6.44 -4.15
CA LEU A 40 -5.13 6.71 -5.58
C LEU A 40 -6.11 5.97 -6.50
N GLY A 41 -7.01 5.15 -5.95
CA GLY A 41 -7.89 4.27 -6.75
C GLY A 41 -7.12 3.22 -7.57
N ALA A 42 -5.83 3.04 -7.32
CA ALA A 42 -4.97 2.18 -8.14
C ALA A 42 -5.18 0.71 -7.78
N PRO A 43 -5.45 -0.20 -8.74
CA PRO A 43 -5.57 -1.62 -8.44
C PRO A 43 -4.25 -2.16 -7.86
N PRO A 44 -4.30 -3.13 -6.93
CA PRO A 44 -3.10 -3.73 -6.39
C PRO A 44 -2.25 -4.29 -7.54
N SER A 45 -0.95 -3.98 -7.54
CA SER A 45 -0.02 -4.60 -8.47
C SER A 45 -0.08 -6.10 -8.23
N LYS A 46 -0.66 -6.84 -9.18
CA LYS A 46 -0.63 -8.30 -9.16
C LYS A 46 0.82 -8.71 -9.43
N THR A 47 1.63 -8.78 -8.38
CA THR A 47 2.87 -9.53 -8.45
C THR A 47 2.45 -10.99 -8.53
N SER A 48 2.39 -11.52 -9.75
CA SER A 48 2.29 -12.95 -9.98
C SER A 48 3.48 -13.59 -9.28
N GLY A 49 3.22 -14.47 -8.32
CA GLY A 49 4.25 -15.31 -7.74
C GLY A 49 4.93 -16.11 -8.86
N LEU A 50 6.25 -16.04 -8.86
CA LEU A 50 7.17 -16.98 -9.48
C LEU A 50 8.33 -17.13 -8.51
#